data_AF-A0A4Z2DL34-F1
#
_entry.id   AF-A0A4Z2DL34-F1
#
_cell.length_a   1.000
_cell.length_b   1.000
_cell.length_c   1.000
_cell.angle_alpha   90.00
_cell.angle_beta   90.00
_cell.angle_gamma   90.00
#
_symmetry.space_group_name_H-M   'P 1'
#
loop_
_entity.id
_entity.type
_entity.pdbx_description
1 polymer ?
#
loop_
_entity_poly.entity_id
_entity_poly.type
_entity_poly.pdbx_seq_one_letter_code
_entity_poly.pdbx_strand_id
1 'polypeptide(L)'
;MVQKPVFFEQVKSCILSFHNATDESVTDRTPFLQNLCEALESVLRMGLKCGRRLMKRKDYWDWMKSIPNICEKWKLFVHPSYLESVNSVLKCRSVTTTQGRGRLLIRMLLHSGTLDFPFKLLLTNMHLSTAFYEESESVMGNDILIQIFYSLVSEVCRIPFDLNVENTEFLDETWCLPIFKTFMFVPCKMLGARVETVDGHYLVTEVDPTGVVAEDNQIAVGDILSTMYGCMLHNSGVFLNNLRSIHDGQPVPIGVTKALMSDGHIYPHLRSLLEQHGYINLIAELERTGHVHIVDSSDFFQQKPWCHFRYIGHCEVGSTGGVNMINRSIVSVLSNLTNSAEQTPVHIELGELGVTIWQLQWKDNKVDRGEDPLLRHSYPQISSCGRRTDGTNYFAYIAGEESCTTANHFTCYVFESVNKEEAKRIISGLSLGFDRTHWTL
;
A
#
# COMPACT_ATOMS: atom_id res chain seq x y z
N MET A 1 4.89 -35.73 21.27
CA MET A 1 4.15 -36.24 20.09
C MET A 1 3.56 -35.02 19.40
N VAL A 2 4.03 -34.68 18.20
CA VAL A 2 3.54 -33.51 17.46
C VAL A 2 2.05 -33.69 17.21
N GLN A 3 1.20 -32.92 17.92
CA GLN A 3 -0.22 -32.83 17.57
C GLN A 3 -0.33 -32.30 16.14
N LYS A 4 -1.26 -32.86 15.36
CA LYS A 4 -1.49 -32.51 13.95
C LYS A 4 -1.34 -30.99 13.75
N PRO A 5 -0.35 -30.51 12.98
CA PRO A 5 0.00 -29.09 13.05
C PRO A 5 -1.14 -28.25 12.49
N VAL A 6 -1.74 -27.39 13.32
CA VAL A 6 -2.76 -26.40 12.92
C VAL A 6 -2.31 -25.63 11.66
N PHE A 7 -1.00 -25.44 11.51
CA PHE A 7 -0.36 -24.80 10.37
C PHE A 7 -0.56 -25.53 9.03
N PHE A 8 -0.76 -26.85 9.00
CA PHE A 8 -1.02 -27.57 7.74
C PHE A 8 -2.39 -27.22 7.17
N GLU A 9 -3.40 -27.16 8.05
CA GLU A 9 -4.74 -26.74 7.64
C GLU A 9 -4.75 -25.26 7.26
N GLN A 10 -3.94 -24.41 7.88
CA GLN A 10 -3.77 -23.01 7.47
C GLN A 10 -3.15 -22.89 6.06
N VAL A 11 -2.04 -23.61 5.79
CA VAL A 11 -1.43 -23.64 4.45
C VAL A 11 -2.44 -24.15 3.41
N LYS A 12 -3.14 -25.24 3.72
CA LYS A 12 -4.20 -25.80 2.86
C LYS A 12 -5.33 -24.80 2.62
N SER A 13 -5.77 -24.10 3.66
CA SER A 13 -6.80 -23.06 3.53
C SER A 13 -6.34 -21.95 2.60
N CYS A 14 -5.08 -21.51 2.67
CA CYS A 14 -4.55 -20.48 1.78
C CYS A 14 -4.50 -20.94 0.32
N ILE A 15 -4.09 -22.20 0.07
CA ILE A 15 -4.13 -22.80 -1.28
C ILE A 15 -5.57 -22.78 -1.83
N LEU A 16 -6.54 -23.21 -1.02
CA LEU A 16 -7.95 -23.20 -1.41
C LEU A 16 -8.48 -21.78 -1.63
N SER A 17 -8.09 -20.81 -0.80
CA SER A 17 -8.45 -19.40 -0.96
C SER A 17 -7.97 -18.84 -2.30
N PHE A 18 -6.76 -19.21 -2.75
CA PHE A 18 -6.27 -18.83 -4.07
C PHE A 18 -7.11 -19.43 -5.20
N HIS A 19 -7.34 -20.75 -5.19
CA HIS A 19 -8.11 -21.42 -6.25
C HIS A 19 -9.58 -21.01 -6.34
N ASN A 20 -10.14 -20.51 -5.22
CA ASN A 20 -11.50 -19.98 -5.19
C ASN A 20 -11.58 -18.49 -5.57
N ALA A 21 -10.44 -17.79 -5.57
CA ALA A 21 -10.36 -16.41 -6.02
C ALA A 21 -10.29 -16.35 -7.56
N THR A 22 -10.65 -15.20 -8.13
CA THR A 22 -10.51 -14.92 -9.57
C THR A 22 -9.17 -14.29 -9.91
N ASP A 23 -8.23 -14.23 -8.96
CA ASP A 23 -6.95 -13.56 -9.11
C ASP A 23 -5.99 -14.39 -9.97
N GLU A 24 -5.25 -13.72 -10.86
CA GLU A 24 -4.23 -14.37 -11.68
C GLU A 24 -2.94 -14.66 -10.91
N SER A 25 -2.67 -13.92 -9.83
CA SER A 25 -1.49 -14.07 -8.98
C SER A 25 -1.70 -13.55 -7.56
N VAL A 26 -0.85 -14.01 -6.64
CA VAL A 26 -0.80 -13.54 -5.26
C VAL A 26 0.19 -12.37 -5.15
N THR A 27 -0.28 -11.25 -4.60
CA THR A 27 0.52 -10.03 -4.39
C THR A 27 0.62 -9.70 -2.90
N ASP A 28 1.41 -8.69 -2.52
CA ASP A 28 1.50 -8.21 -1.13
C ASP A 28 0.17 -7.73 -0.53
N ARG A 29 -0.85 -7.49 -1.36
CA ARG A 29 -2.18 -7.07 -0.91
C ARG A 29 -3.15 -8.24 -0.73
N THR A 30 -2.75 -9.45 -1.10
CA THR A 30 -3.61 -10.63 -1.02
C THR A 30 -3.87 -10.98 0.45
N PRO A 31 -5.14 -11.00 0.93
CA PRO A 31 -5.45 -11.08 2.36
C PRO A 31 -4.88 -12.30 3.08
N PHE A 32 -4.79 -13.45 2.41
CA PHE A 32 -4.31 -14.68 3.03
C PHE A 32 -2.77 -14.81 3.02
N LEU A 33 -2.03 -13.94 2.33
CA LEU A 33 -0.57 -14.06 2.19
C LEU A 33 0.13 -13.99 3.55
N GLN A 34 -0.29 -13.07 4.42
CA GLN A 34 0.26 -12.96 5.77
C GLN A 34 0.09 -14.29 6.54
N ASN A 35 -1.12 -14.85 6.55
CA ASN A 35 -1.41 -16.12 7.23
C ASN A 35 -0.58 -17.28 6.66
N LEU A 36 -0.40 -17.33 5.33
CA LEU A 36 0.44 -18.33 4.68
C LEU A 36 1.88 -18.23 5.17
N CYS A 37 2.46 -17.03 5.13
CA CYS A 37 3.84 -16.77 5.54
C CYS A 37 4.07 -17.05 7.03
N GLU A 38 3.15 -16.66 7.90
CA GLU A 38 3.17 -16.97 9.34
C GLU A 38 3.10 -18.48 9.60
N ALA A 39 2.24 -19.21 8.89
CA ALA A 39 2.15 -20.66 9.00
C ALA A 39 3.45 -21.34 8.55
N LEU A 40 4.02 -20.92 7.41
CA LEU A 40 5.30 -21.44 6.91
C LEU A 40 6.44 -21.19 7.91
N GLU A 41 6.58 -19.95 8.41
CA GLU A 41 7.59 -19.59 9.43
C GLU A 41 7.40 -20.41 10.71
N SER A 42 6.14 -20.61 11.15
CA SER A 42 5.84 -21.39 12.35
C SER A 42 6.26 -22.85 12.22
N VAL A 43 5.98 -23.49 11.06
CA VAL A 43 6.42 -24.88 10.81
C VAL A 43 7.95 -24.95 10.76
N LEU A 44 8.61 -23.99 10.09
CA LEU A 44 10.08 -23.92 10.00
C LEU A 44 10.78 -23.74 11.35
N ARG A 45 10.13 -23.12 12.33
CA ARG A 45 10.69 -22.96 13.69
C ARG A 45 10.41 -24.12 14.63
N MET A 46 9.43 -24.96 14.31
CA MET A 46 8.96 -26.00 15.20
C MET A 46 10.06 -27.05 15.43
N GLY A 47 10.44 -27.27 16.69
CA GLY A 47 11.50 -28.22 17.08
C GLY A 47 12.90 -27.90 16.53
N LEU A 48 13.17 -26.64 16.15
CA LEU A 48 14.49 -26.24 15.67
C LEU A 48 15.53 -26.33 16.80
N LYS A 49 16.65 -27.03 16.56
CA LYS A 49 17.72 -27.20 17.55
C LYS A 49 18.45 -25.87 17.76
N CYS A 50 18.35 -25.33 18.97
CA CYS A 50 19.18 -24.20 19.38
C CYS A 50 20.66 -24.62 19.42
N GLY A 51 21.56 -23.78 18.89
CA GLY A 51 22.98 -24.04 18.93
C GLY A 51 23.46 -24.21 20.39
N ARG A 52 24.16 -25.31 20.69
CA ARG A 52 24.68 -25.64 22.04
C ARG A 52 25.73 -24.64 22.58
N ARG A 53 26.02 -23.54 21.87
CA ARG A 53 26.98 -22.51 22.28
C ARG A 53 26.24 -21.21 22.62
N LEU A 54 26.43 -20.75 23.84
CA LEU A 54 25.64 -19.78 24.62
C LEU A 54 25.42 -18.36 24.07
N MET A 55 25.64 -18.03 22.79
CA MET A 55 25.63 -16.60 22.37
C MET A 55 24.82 -16.22 21.13
N LYS A 56 24.27 -17.14 20.32
CA LYS A 56 23.30 -16.77 19.27
C LYS A 56 22.23 -17.84 19.11
N ARG A 57 20.97 -17.44 19.31
CA ARG A 57 19.80 -18.27 18.97
C ARG A 57 19.83 -18.48 17.46
N LYS A 58 20.00 -19.72 17.01
CA LYS A 58 19.90 -20.07 15.59
C LYS A 58 18.45 -20.05 15.17
N ASP A 59 18.19 -19.61 13.96
CA ASP A 59 16.86 -19.62 13.34
C ASP A 59 16.85 -20.45 12.05
N TYR A 60 15.67 -20.65 11.45
CA TYR A 60 15.55 -21.44 10.21
C TYR A 60 16.38 -20.87 9.06
N TRP A 61 16.55 -19.55 9.01
CA TRP A 61 17.48 -18.89 8.10
C TRP A 61 18.90 -19.47 8.17
N ASP A 62 19.41 -19.82 9.35
CA ASP A 62 20.81 -20.20 9.51
C ASP A 62 21.17 -21.50 8.81
N TRP A 63 20.28 -22.50 8.85
CA TRP A 63 20.52 -23.75 8.13
C TRP A 63 20.19 -23.59 6.64
N MET A 64 19.14 -22.84 6.28
CA MET A 64 18.78 -22.58 4.88
C MET A 64 19.92 -21.86 4.15
N LYS A 65 20.48 -20.80 4.74
CA LYS A 65 21.69 -20.11 4.28
C LYS A 65 22.87 -21.03 4.05
N SER A 66 22.98 -22.14 4.79
CA SER A 66 24.08 -23.09 4.67
C SER A 66 23.90 -24.13 3.56
N ILE A 67 22.71 -24.26 2.97
CA ILE A 67 22.40 -25.25 1.93
C ILE A 67 23.37 -25.18 0.74
N PRO A 68 23.71 -24.02 0.16
CA PRO A 68 24.67 -23.97 -0.95
C PRO A 68 26.01 -24.65 -0.62
N ASN A 69 26.57 -24.36 0.56
CA ASN A 69 27.83 -24.94 1.01
C ASN A 69 27.70 -26.45 1.32
N ILE A 70 26.54 -26.87 1.82
CA ILE A 70 26.23 -28.30 2.02
C ILE A 70 26.20 -29.00 0.66
N CYS A 71 25.45 -28.45 -0.31
CA CYS A 71 25.35 -29.03 -1.64
C CYS A 71 26.71 -29.12 -2.32
N GLU A 72 27.55 -28.09 -2.23
CA GLU A 72 28.92 -28.12 -2.74
C GLU A 72 29.75 -29.23 -2.08
N LYS A 73 29.79 -29.28 -0.74
CA LYS A 73 30.57 -30.27 0.02
C LYS A 73 30.17 -31.70 -0.30
N TRP A 74 28.87 -31.96 -0.44
CA TRP A 74 28.31 -33.29 -0.65
C TRP A 74 28.04 -33.59 -2.14
N LYS A 75 28.46 -32.71 -3.06
CA LYS A 75 28.23 -32.82 -4.51
C LYS A 75 26.74 -33.01 -4.88
N LEU A 76 25.86 -32.33 -4.17
CA LEU A 76 24.42 -32.28 -4.43
C LEU A 76 24.09 -31.09 -5.33
N PHE A 77 22.97 -31.18 -6.04
CA PHE A 77 22.44 -30.09 -6.84
C PHE A 77 21.94 -28.94 -5.94
N VAL A 78 22.22 -27.70 -6.34
CA VAL A 78 21.61 -26.49 -5.76
C VAL A 78 20.81 -25.78 -6.86
N HIS A 79 19.55 -25.49 -6.57
CA HIS A 79 18.71 -24.79 -7.55
C HIS A 79 19.22 -23.35 -7.76
N PRO A 80 19.43 -22.88 -9.00
CA PRO A 80 19.97 -21.53 -9.25
C PRO A 80 19.15 -20.41 -8.61
N SER A 81 17.81 -20.44 -8.71
CA SER A 81 16.95 -19.42 -8.08
C SER A 81 17.01 -19.43 -6.55
N TYR A 82 17.26 -20.60 -5.94
CA TYR A 82 17.47 -20.70 -4.50
C TYR A 82 18.80 -20.05 -4.11
N LEU A 83 19.87 -20.34 -4.86
CA LEU A 83 21.19 -19.72 -4.65
C LEU A 83 21.13 -18.20 -4.79
N GLU A 84 20.44 -17.69 -5.82
CA GLU A 84 20.28 -16.25 -6.01
C GLU A 84 19.48 -15.60 -4.88
N SER A 85 18.42 -16.27 -4.40
CA SER A 85 17.63 -15.80 -3.25
C SER A 85 18.49 -15.71 -1.99
N VAL A 86 19.29 -16.74 -1.68
CA VAL A 86 20.21 -16.73 -0.54
C VAL A 86 21.25 -15.60 -0.67
N ASN A 87 21.84 -15.42 -1.85
CA ASN A 87 22.82 -14.37 -2.11
C ASN A 87 22.21 -12.97 -1.96
N SER A 88 20.97 -12.78 -2.43
CA SER A 88 20.24 -11.53 -2.31
C SER A 88 19.97 -11.18 -0.85
N VAL A 89 19.49 -12.15 -0.05
CA VAL A 89 19.29 -11.96 1.40
C VAL A 89 20.61 -11.65 2.12
N LEU A 90 21.74 -12.26 1.70
CA LEU A 90 23.06 -11.97 2.27
C LEU A 90 23.56 -10.56 1.95
N LYS A 91 23.26 -10.04 0.76
CA LYS A 91 23.61 -8.68 0.34
C LYS A 91 22.68 -7.62 0.93
N CYS A 92 21.45 -8.00 1.29
CA CYS A 92 20.46 -7.12 1.89
C CYS A 92 20.90 -6.63 3.27
N ARG A 93 21.08 -5.32 3.41
CA ARG A 93 21.50 -4.67 4.66
C ARG A 93 20.33 -4.09 5.47
N SER A 94 19.17 -3.90 4.84
CA SER A 94 17.96 -3.38 5.50
C SER A 94 17.33 -4.41 6.44
N VAL A 95 17.63 -5.69 6.29
CA VAL A 95 17.09 -6.76 7.15
C VAL A 95 18.21 -7.35 8.02
N THR A 96 18.11 -7.13 9.32
CA THR A 96 19.22 -7.26 10.26
C THR A 96 19.11 -8.51 11.14
N THR A 97 17.90 -8.96 11.46
CA THR A 97 17.68 -10.12 12.32
C THR A 97 17.77 -11.44 11.53
N THR A 98 18.10 -12.53 12.22
CA THR A 98 18.05 -13.87 11.59
C THR A 98 16.63 -14.25 11.17
N GLN A 99 15.64 -13.79 11.94
CA GLN A 99 14.22 -13.97 11.65
C GLN A 99 13.83 -13.25 10.36
N GLY A 100 14.03 -11.93 10.28
CA GLY A 100 13.68 -11.13 9.12
C GLY A 100 14.37 -11.62 7.85
N ARG A 101 15.64 -12.04 7.94
CA ARG A 101 16.34 -12.66 6.80
C ARG A 101 15.69 -13.95 6.34
N GLY A 102 15.20 -14.75 7.28
CA GLY A 102 14.39 -15.93 6.99
C GLY A 102 13.09 -15.58 6.28
N ARG A 103 12.38 -14.54 6.76
CA ARG A 103 11.15 -14.05 6.14
C ARG A 103 11.39 -13.53 4.72
N LEU A 104 12.47 -12.78 4.51
CA LEU A 104 12.87 -12.32 3.17
C LEU A 104 13.15 -13.51 2.24
N LEU A 105 13.87 -14.51 2.73
CA LEU A 105 14.12 -15.73 1.95
C LEU A 105 12.81 -16.42 1.56
N ILE A 106 11.87 -16.59 2.51
CA ILE A 106 10.56 -17.18 2.21
C ILE A 106 9.84 -16.40 1.09
N ARG A 107 9.81 -15.05 1.17
CA ARG A 107 9.19 -14.20 0.13
C ARG A 107 9.85 -14.43 -1.24
N MET A 108 11.17 -14.45 -1.31
CA MET A 108 11.91 -14.68 -2.56
C MET A 108 11.67 -16.09 -3.14
N LEU A 109 11.56 -17.10 -2.27
CA LEU A 109 11.31 -18.47 -2.70
C LEU A 109 9.85 -18.70 -3.12
N LEU A 110 8.88 -18.00 -2.52
CA LEU A 110 7.50 -17.97 -3.00
C LEU A 110 7.43 -17.31 -4.37
N HIS A 111 8.02 -16.12 -4.53
CA HIS A 111 8.05 -15.38 -5.79
C HIS A 111 8.68 -16.19 -6.94
N SER A 112 9.76 -16.91 -6.65
CA SER A 112 10.44 -17.76 -7.64
C SER A 112 9.82 -19.15 -7.82
N GLY A 113 8.83 -19.54 -7.00
CA GLY A 113 8.24 -20.88 -7.02
C GLY A 113 9.20 -22.00 -6.62
N THR A 114 10.19 -21.72 -5.76
CA THR A 114 11.25 -22.68 -5.36
C THR A 114 11.32 -22.95 -3.86
N LEU A 115 10.26 -22.63 -3.12
CA LEU A 115 10.18 -22.85 -1.68
C LEU A 115 10.21 -24.35 -1.32
N ASP A 116 9.80 -25.24 -2.20
CA ASP A 116 9.79 -26.70 -2.02
C ASP A 116 11.20 -27.32 -2.00
N PHE A 117 12.16 -26.72 -2.71
CA PHE A 117 13.55 -27.19 -2.84
C PHE A 117 14.24 -27.54 -1.52
N PRO A 118 14.32 -26.65 -0.51
CA PRO A 118 14.96 -26.98 0.77
C PRO A 118 14.28 -28.15 1.49
N PHE A 119 12.96 -28.29 1.39
CA PHE A 119 12.23 -29.41 2.00
C PHE A 119 12.51 -30.72 1.28
N LYS A 120 12.56 -30.72 -0.05
CA LYS A 120 12.96 -31.89 -0.85
C LYS A 120 14.37 -32.35 -0.54
N LEU A 121 15.29 -31.40 -0.35
CA LEU A 121 16.67 -31.67 0.02
C LEU A 121 16.73 -32.38 1.38
N LEU A 122 16.02 -31.85 2.39
CA LEU A 122 15.91 -32.50 3.70
C LEU A 122 15.26 -33.88 3.57
N LEU A 123 14.14 -34.01 2.84
CA LEU A 123 13.42 -35.26 2.60
C LEU A 123 14.33 -36.37 2.03
N THR A 124 15.20 -36.00 1.11
CA THR A 124 16.12 -36.95 0.44
C THR A 124 17.36 -37.25 1.29
N ASN A 125 17.64 -36.43 2.30
CA ASN A 125 18.86 -36.48 3.12
C ASN A 125 18.52 -36.34 4.61
N MET A 126 17.82 -37.32 5.18
CA MET A 126 17.31 -37.26 6.56
C MET A 126 18.35 -36.91 7.62
N HIS A 127 19.61 -37.31 7.44
CA HIS A 127 20.70 -36.93 8.35
C HIS A 127 20.89 -35.41 8.48
N LEU A 128 20.58 -34.62 7.44
CA LEU A 128 20.56 -33.16 7.51
C LEU A 128 19.41 -32.67 8.39
N SER A 129 18.23 -33.27 8.23
CA SER A 129 17.07 -32.91 9.05
C SER A 129 17.34 -33.16 10.54
N THR A 130 17.86 -34.34 10.89
CA THR A 130 18.26 -34.67 12.26
C THR A 130 19.34 -33.74 12.82
N ALA A 131 20.17 -33.14 11.96
CA ALA A 131 21.18 -32.18 12.40
C ALA A 131 20.58 -30.83 12.82
N PHE A 132 19.46 -30.42 12.22
CA PHE A 132 18.84 -29.10 12.44
C PHE A 132 17.61 -29.15 13.36
N TYR A 133 16.91 -30.27 13.42
CA TYR A 133 15.62 -30.40 14.07
C TYR A 133 15.56 -31.57 15.06
N GLU A 134 14.69 -31.42 16.06
CA GLU A 134 14.33 -32.47 17.02
C GLU A 134 13.17 -33.30 16.48
N GLU A 135 13.36 -34.62 16.36
CA GLU A 135 12.43 -35.52 15.66
C GLU A 135 11.04 -35.55 16.31
N SER A 136 10.99 -35.51 17.65
CA SER A 136 9.74 -35.63 18.41
C SER A 136 8.91 -34.34 18.48
N GLU A 137 9.48 -33.21 18.04
CA GLU A 137 8.92 -31.86 18.18
C GLU A 137 8.80 -31.10 16.85
N SER A 138 9.40 -31.57 15.76
CA SER A 138 9.45 -30.85 14.48
C SER A 138 8.69 -31.59 13.37
N VAL A 139 8.18 -30.82 12.41
CA VAL A 139 7.69 -31.38 11.14
C VAL A 139 8.86 -31.85 10.29
N MET A 140 9.93 -31.07 10.23
CA MET A 140 11.09 -31.35 9.38
C MET A 140 11.83 -32.61 9.83
N GLY A 141 11.97 -32.83 11.13
CA GLY A 141 12.67 -33.98 11.71
C GLY A 141 11.86 -35.28 11.71
N ASN A 142 10.59 -35.26 11.31
CA ASN A 142 9.74 -36.45 11.27
C ASN A 142 9.45 -36.86 9.82
N ASP A 143 9.87 -38.07 9.43
CA ASP A 143 9.81 -38.59 8.05
C ASP A 143 8.42 -38.49 7.41
N ILE A 144 7.37 -38.77 8.18
CA ILE A 144 5.99 -38.74 7.67
C ILE A 144 5.51 -37.29 7.53
N LEU A 145 5.76 -36.45 8.54
CA LEU A 145 5.28 -35.07 8.53
C LEU A 145 5.98 -34.22 7.49
N ILE A 146 7.30 -34.37 7.31
CA ILE A 146 8.04 -33.63 6.27
C ILE A 146 7.56 -34.02 4.87
N GLN A 147 7.22 -35.29 4.64
CA GLN A 147 6.65 -35.73 3.35
C GLN A 147 5.30 -35.05 3.08
N ILE A 148 4.40 -35.02 4.06
CA ILE A 148 3.09 -34.36 3.92
C ILE A 148 3.26 -32.85 3.70
N PHE A 149 4.14 -32.21 4.48
CA PHE A 149 4.38 -30.78 4.37
C PHE A 149 5.03 -30.41 3.03
N TYR A 150 5.99 -31.21 2.56
CA TYR A 150 6.59 -31.04 1.23
C TYR A 150 5.52 -31.08 0.13
N SER A 151 4.55 -32.00 0.20
CA SER A 151 3.43 -32.04 -0.76
C SER A 151 2.61 -30.74 -0.73
N LEU A 152 2.31 -30.20 0.46
CA LEU A 152 1.61 -28.91 0.58
C LEU A 152 2.42 -27.75 -0.01
N VAL A 153 3.72 -27.65 0.35
CA VAL A 153 4.60 -26.59 -0.16
C VAL A 153 4.79 -26.71 -1.68
N SER A 154 4.81 -27.92 -2.23
CA SER A 154 4.86 -28.15 -3.68
C SER A 154 3.62 -27.59 -4.38
N GLU A 155 2.42 -27.71 -3.78
CA GLU A 155 1.22 -27.06 -4.30
C GLU A 155 1.30 -25.53 -4.16
N VAL A 156 1.83 -25.01 -3.04
CA VAL A 156 2.08 -23.57 -2.90
C VAL A 156 3.00 -23.06 -4.01
N CYS A 157 4.06 -23.79 -4.37
CA CYS A 157 4.99 -23.37 -5.43
C CYS A 157 4.35 -23.35 -6.84
N ARG A 158 3.16 -23.94 -7.03
CA ARG A 158 2.40 -23.84 -8.29
C ARG A 158 1.55 -22.58 -8.36
N ILE A 159 1.35 -21.89 -7.24
CA ILE A 159 0.64 -20.61 -7.20
C ILE A 159 1.58 -19.53 -7.76
N PRO A 160 1.14 -18.72 -8.74
CA PRO A 160 1.91 -17.58 -9.22
C PRO A 160 1.95 -16.47 -8.16
N PHE A 161 3.15 -16.15 -7.68
CA PHE A 161 3.39 -15.07 -6.70
C PHE A 161 4.11 -13.89 -7.36
N ASP A 162 3.47 -12.72 -7.34
CA ASP A 162 4.04 -11.44 -7.76
C ASP A 162 4.26 -10.54 -6.52
N LEU A 163 5.28 -10.89 -5.74
CA LEU A 163 5.61 -10.21 -4.49
C LEU A 163 6.67 -9.13 -4.74
N ASN A 164 6.48 -7.97 -4.12
CA ASN A 164 7.51 -6.94 -4.09
C ASN A 164 8.58 -7.31 -3.05
N VAL A 165 9.63 -8.00 -3.49
CA VAL A 165 10.74 -8.43 -2.64
C VAL A 165 11.65 -7.28 -2.19
N GLU A 166 11.51 -6.08 -2.76
CA GLU A 166 12.18 -4.85 -2.29
C GLU A 166 11.47 -4.23 -1.08
N ASN A 167 10.20 -4.58 -0.84
CA ASN A 167 9.48 -4.18 0.37
C ASN A 167 9.99 -4.97 1.58
N THR A 168 11.10 -4.49 2.14
CA THR A 168 11.75 -5.11 3.31
C THR A 168 11.51 -4.34 4.60
N GLU A 169 10.84 -3.19 4.52
CA GLU A 169 10.61 -2.33 5.68
C GLU A 169 9.79 -3.08 6.73
N PHE A 170 10.25 -3.08 7.98
CA PHE A 170 9.61 -3.77 9.12
C PHE A 170 9.55 -5.30 9.04
N LEU A 171 10.31 -5.91 8.12
CA LEU A 171 10.31 -7.37 7.96
C LEU A 171 11.04 -8.09 9.11
N ASP A 172 11.89 -7.39 9.87
CA ASP A 172 12.48 -7.92 11.11
C ASP A 172 11.42 -8.13 12.19
N GLU A 173 10.34 -7.34 12.18
CA GLU A 173 9.29 -7.26 13.18
C GLU A 173 8.09 -8.12 12.79
N THR A 174 7.58 -7.97 11.57
CA THR A 174 6.27 -8.51 11.18
C THR A 174 6.18 -9.04 9.75
N TRP A 175 5.14 -9.85 9.51
CA TRP A 175 4.68 -10.23 8.18
C TRP A 175 3.66 -9.25 7.59
N CYS A 176 3.03 -8.43 8.44
CA CYS A 176 2.12 -7.38 8.02
C CYS A 176 2.94 -6.20 7.47
N LEU A 177 3.30 -6.26 6.20
CA LEU A 177 4.13 -5.24 5.56
C LEU A 177 3.31 -4.01 5.17
N PRO A 178 3.90 -2.81 5.26
CA PRO A 178 3.24 -1.59 4.81
C PRO A 178 3.12 -1.55 3.28
N ILE A 179 2.30 -0.63 2.78
CA ILE A 179 2.19 -0.38 1.34
C ILE A 179 3.52 0.19 0.84
N PHE A 180 4.09 -0.44 -0.19
CA PHE A 180 5.28 0.04 -0.86
C PHE A 180 4.95 0.50 -2.28
N LYS A 181 5.56 1.60 -2.71
CA LYS A 181 5.43 2.15 -4.08
C LYS A 181 6.78 2.57 -4.61
N THR A 182 7.00 2.36 -5.90
CA THR A 182 8.18 2.87 -6.61
C THR A 182 7.77 4.02 -7.51
N PHE A 183 8.56 5.09 -7.48
CA PHE A 183 8.37 6.28 -8.29
C PHE A 183 9.63 6.58 -9.08
N MET A 184 9.46 7.26 -10.22
CA MET A 184 10.56 7.75 -11.04
C MET A 184 10.39 9.23 -11.26
N PHE A 185 11.23 10.03 -10.62
CA PHE A 185 11.21 11.48 -10.73
C PHE A 185 12.18 11.98 -11.79
N VAL A 186 11.92 13.18 -12.30
CA VAL A 186 12.85 13.88 -13.19
C VAL A 186 14.18 14.19 -12.48
N PRO A 187 15.29 14.37 -13.22
CA PRO A 187 16.55 14.80 -12.64
C PRO A 187 16.38 16.10 -11.85
N CYS A 188 16.82 16.13 -10.58
CA CYS A 188 16.62 17.28 -9.72
C CYS A 188 17.79 17.54 -8.75
N LYS A 189 18.08 18.82 -8.51
CA LYS A 189 19.08 19.27 -7.54
C LYS A 189 18.59 19.28 -6.10
N MET A 190 17.28 19.23 -5.89
CA MET A 190 16.65 19.05 -4.59
C MET A 190 15.41 18.21 -4.80
N LEU A 191 15.20 17.25 -3.90
CA LEU A 191 14.04 16.38 -3.97
C LEU A 191 12.75 17.15 -3.64
N GLY A 192 12.86 18.17 -2.78
CA GLY A 192 11.70 18.89 -2.25
C GLY A 192 11.06 18.18 -1.06
N ALA A 193 11.83 17.41 -0.29
CA ALA A 193 11.40 16.83 0.97
C ALA A 193 12.50 16.95 2.01
N ARG A 194 12.11 17.22 3.27
CA ARG A 194 12.98 17.08 4.43
C ARG A 194 12.85 15.65 4.94
N VAL A 195 13.99 15.01 5.15
CA VAL A 195 14.08 13.61 5.57
C VAL A 195 14.94 13.53 6.81
N GLU A 196 14.45 12.83 7.83
CA GLU A 196 15.13 12.57 9.10
C GLU A 196 15.35 11.07 9.27
N THR A 197 16.43 10.69 9.95
CA THR A 197 16.69 9.29 10.27
C THR A 197 16.14 8.95 11.65
N VAL A 198 15.19 8.02 11.72
CA VAL A 198 14.54 7.55 12.95
C VAL A 198 14.72 6.03 13.02
N ASP A 199 15.49 5.53 13.99
CA ASP A 199 15.85 4.11 14.13
C ASP A 199 16.31 3.44 12.81
N GLY A 200 17.10 4.18 12.03
CA GLY A 200 17.60 3.72 10.73
C GLY A 200 16.65 3.93 9.55
N HIS A 201 15.39 4.29 9.79
CA HIS A 201 14.38 4.63 8.76
C HIS A 201 14.54 6.09 8.29
N TYR A 202 14.38 6.34 6.98
CA TYR A 202 14.45 7.68 6.39
C TYR A 202 13.06 8.30 6.29
N LEU A 203 12.59 8.88 7.39
CA LEU A 203 11.25 9.44 7.56
C LEU A 203 11.13 10.82 6.89
N VAL A 204 10.12 11.00 6.04
CA VAL A 204 9.78 12.30 5.44
C VAL A 204 9.04 13.14 6.47
N THR A 205 9.65 14.23 6.94
CA THR A 205 9.05 15.11 7.95
C THR A 205 8.42 16.37 7.35
N GLU A 206 8.86 16.79 6.17
CA GLU A 206 8.27 17.91 5.43
C GLU A 206 8.34 17.66 3.93
N VAL A 207 7.37 18.17 3.19
CA VAL A 207 7.35 18.17 1.72
C VAL A 207 7.18 19.61 1.25
N ASP A 208 8.07 20.06 0.38
CA ASP A 208 7.99 21.35 -0.31
C ASP A 208 6.91 21.25 -1.40
N PRO A 209 5.80 22.02 -1.32
CA PRO A 209 4.72 21.97 -2.31
C PRO A 209 5.16 22.34 -3.73
N THR A 210 6.29 23.04 -3.87
CA THR A 210 6.88 23.41 -5.17
C THR A 210 7.96 22.41 -5.64
N GLY A 211 8.26 21.43 -4.80
CA GLY A 211 9.27 20.41 -5.02
C GLY A 211 8.79 19.26 -5.90
N VAL A 212 9.75 18.56 -6.51
CA VAL A 212 9.48 17.47 -7.47
C VAL A 212 8.69 16.32 -6.84
N VAL A 213 8.86 16.06 -5.54
CA VAL A 213 8.12 14.99 -4.86
C VAL A 213 6.72 15.34 -4.40
N ALA A 214 6.34 16.62 -4.46
CA ALA A 214 4.96 17.05 -4.25
C ALA A 214 4.08 16.83 -5.48
N GLU A 215 4.69 16.64 -6.66
CA GLU A 215 3.95 16.33 -7.89
C GLU A 215 3.12 15.04 -7.70
N ASP A 216 1.84 15.12 -8.08
CA ASP A 216 0.83 14.06 -7.94
C ASP A 216 0.63 13.47 -6.53
N ASN A 217 1.12 14.15 -5.47
CA ASN A 217 1.10 13.65 -4.09
C ASN A 217 1.71 12.24 -3.96
N GLN A 218 2.77 11.95 -4.72
CA GLN A 218 3.42 10.64 -4.73
C GLN A 218 4.06 10.32 -3.37
N ILE A 219 4.72 11.32 -2.78
CA ILE A 219 5.34 11.27 -1.45
C ILE A 219 4.62 12.23 -0.52
N ALA A 220 4.31 11.76 0.69
CA ALA A 220 3.63 12.52 1.73
C ALA A 220 4.47 12.59 3.01
N VAL A 221 4.17 13.57 3.84
CA VAL A 221 4.69 13.67 5.20
C VAL A 221 4.32 12.39 5.98
N GLY A 222 5.29 11.83 6.69
CA GLY A 222 5.19 10.56 7.41
C GLY A 222 5.61 9.32 6.61
N ASP A 223 5.76 9.39 5.29
CA ASP A 223 6.27 8.27 4.49
C ASP A 223 7.74 7.98 4.81
N ILE A 224 8.19 6.77 4.52
CA ILE A 224 9.61 6.38 4.62
C ILE A 224 10.19 6.22 3.21
N LEU A 225 11.34 6.84 2.97
CA LEU A 225 12.15 6.57 1.79
C LEU A 225 12.94 5.28 2.02
N SER A 226 12.55 4.22 1.32
CA SER A 226 13.05 2.88 1.54
C SER A 226 14.20 2.54 0.58
N THR A 227 14.10 2.98 -0.68
CA THR A 227 15.16 2.79 -1.68
C THR A 227 15.40 4.06 -2.50
N MET A 228 16.64 4.23 -2.99
CA MET A 228 16.99 5.31 -3.91
C MET A 228 18.12 4.84 -4.85
N TYR A 229 17.97 5.02 -6.16
CA TYR A 229 18.92 4.49 -7.16
C TYR A 229 19.22 2.99 -6.98
N GLY A 230 18.20 2.21 -6.63
CA GLY A 230 18.31 0.77 -6.33
C GLY A 230 19.06 0.43 -5.04
N CYS A 231 19.48 1.43 -4.25
CA CYS A 231 20.11 1.22 -2.95
C CYS A 231 19.05 1.19 -1.84
N MET A 232 19.08 0.16 -0.99
CA MET A 232 18.29 0.13 0.25
C MET A 232 18.81 1.19 1.21
N LEU A 233 17.90 1.99 1.78
CA LEU A 233 18.24 3.12 2.65
C LEU A 233 18.25 2.74 4.12
N HIS A 234 17.34 1.87 4.58
CA HIS A 234 17.25 1.48 5.98
C HIS A 234 18.59 0.95 6.51
N ASN A 235 19.08 1.53 7.61
CA ASN A 235 20.37 1.21 8.25
C ASN A 235 21.61 1.29 7.33
N SER A 236 21.50 1.97 6.18
CA SER A 236 22.58 2.04 5.20
C SER A 236 23.71 3.00 5.58
N GLY A 237 23.40 4.01 6.42
CA GLY A 237 24.28 5.15 6.68
C GLY A 237 24.54 6.03 5.45
N VAL A 238 23.78 5.85 4.37
CA VAL A 238 24.00 6.54 3.10
C VAL A 238 23.41 7.94 3.13
N PHE A 239 24.27 8.94 2.91
CA PHE A 239 23.81 10.32 2.73
C PHE A 239 23.12 10.47 1.37
N LEU A 240 21.82 10.78 1.36
CA LEU A 240 21.01 10.93 0.15
C LEU A 240 21.60 11.93 -0.85
N ASN A 241 22.23 13.00 -0.35
CA ASN A 241 22.92 13.98 -1.18
C ASN A 241 24.11 13.37 -1.93
N ASN A 242 24.83 12.43 -1.33
CA ASN A 242 25.95 11.76 -1.98
C ASN A 242 25.46 10.86 -3.11
N LEU A 243 24.42 10.04 -2.87
CA LEU A 243 23.81 9.22 -3.92
C LEU A 243 23.38 10.07 -5.11
N ARG A 244 22.67 11.18 -4.85
CA ARG A 244 22.23 12.09 -5.91
C ARG A 244 23.40 12.72 -6.66
N SER A 245 24.47 13.12 -5.97
CA SER A 245 25.63 13.70 -6.64
C SER A 245 26.33 12.72 -7.59
N ILE A 246 26.32 11.43 -7.27
CA ILE A 246 26.89 10.37 -8.12
C ILE A 246 26.02 10.15 -9.36
N HIS A 247 24.71 10.38 -9.25
CA HIS A 247 23.72 10.18 -10.30
C HIS A 247 23.19 11.51 -10.88
N ASP A 248 23.99 12.57 -10.85
CA ASP A 248 23.57 13.89 -11.34
C ASP A 248 23.16 13.83 -12.82
N GLY A 249 22.07 14.52 -13.16
CA GLY A 249 21.46 14.49 -14.48
C GLY A 249 20.68 13.22 -14.84
N GLN A 250 20.61 12.20 -13.97
CA GLN A 250 19.81 10.98 -14.19
C GLN A 250 18.42 11.08 -13.53
N PRO A 251 17.40 10.38 -14.06
CA PRO A 251 16.12 10.21 -13.36
C PRO A 251 16.34 9.65 -11.96
N VAL A 252 15.46 10.01 -11.02
CA VAL A 252 15.59 9.66 -9.60
C VAL A 252 14.58 8.56 -9.26
N PRO A 253 14.93 7.27 -9.38
CA PRO A 253 14.09 6.18 -8.90
C PRO A 253 14.11 6.13 -7.37
N ILE A 254 12.93 6.08 -6.76
CA ILE A 254 12.74 6.03 -5.31
C ILE A 254 11.68 4.99 -4.96
N GLY A 255 11.99 4.11 -4.02
CA GLY A 255 11.03 3.24 -3.35
C GLY A 255 10.57 3.86 -2.04
N VAL A 256 9.26 3.87 -1.81
CA VAL A 256 8.61 4.57 -0.69
C VAL A 256 7.67 3.63 0.02
N THR A 257 7.91 3.48 1.32
CA THR A 257 6.98 2.85 2.26
C THR A 257 5.97 3.90 2.73
N LYS A 258 4.68 3.67 2.46
CA LYS A 258 3.61 4.61 2.78
C LYS A 258 3.27 4.57 4.26
N ALA A 259 3.06 5.75 4.84
CA ALA A 259 2.70 5.89 6.26
C ALA A 259 1.31 5.32 6.59
N LEU A 260 0.39 5.53 5.65
CA LEU A 260 -1.01 5.12 5.78
C LEU A 260 -1.26 3.82 5.01
N MET A 261 -2.04 2.95 5.65
CA MET A 261 -2.59 1.75 5.04
C MET A 261 -3.76 2.11 4.10
N SER A 262 -4.29 1.13 3.37
CA SER A 262 -5.38 1.33 2.40
C SER A 262 -6.69 1.79 3.03
N ASP A 263 -6.87 1.51 4.33
CA ASP A 263 -8.01 1.94 5.15
C ASP A 263 -7.81 3.35 5.74
N GLY A 264 -6.68 4.01 5.46
CA GLY A 264 -6.35 5.33 5.97
C GLY A 264 -5.75 5.31 7.38
N HIS A 265 -5.66 4.17 8.06
CA HIS A 265 -4.99 4.10 9.36
C HIS A 265 -3.47 4.18 9.21
N ILE A 266 -2.80 4.76 10.20
CA ILE A 266 -1.33 4.73 10.27
C ILE A 266 -0.88 3.28 10.41
N TYR A 267 0.13 2.90 9.64
CA TYR A 267 0.74 1.59 9.74
C TYR A 267 1.21 1.31 11.19
N PRO A 268 0.79 0.19 11.83
CA PRO A 268 0.96 0.01 13.29
C PRO A 268 2.41 0.10 13.81
N HIS A 269 3.38 -0.47 13.09
CA HIS A 269 4.78 -0.41 13.52
C HIS A 269 5.39 0.97 13.30
N LEU A 270 4.98 1.69 12.25
CA LEU A 270 5.35 3.11 12.10
C LEU A 270 4.74 3.94 13.23
N ARG A 271 3.47 3.73 13.59
CA ARG A 271 2.83 4.43 14.72
C ARG A 271 3.63 4.24 16.01
N SER A 272 3.98 2.99 16.32
CA SER A 272 4.80 2.65 17.49
C SER A 272 6.18 3.32 17.45
N LEU A 273 6.82 3.34 16.28
CA LEU A 273 8.12 4.00 16.06
C LEU A 273 8.04 5.52 16.32
N LEU A 274 7.01 6.17 15.77
CA LEU A 274 6.77 7.61 15.92
C LEU A 274 6.46 7.99 17.38
N GLU A 275 5.66 7.18 18.08
CA GLU A 275 5.35 7.37 19.51
C GLU A 275 6.62 7.28 20.36
N GLN A 276 7.43 6.24 20.13
CA GLN A 276 8.69 6.02 20.84
C GLN A 276 9.68 7.17 20.69
N HIS A 277 9.70 7.83 19.53
CA HIS A 277 10.63 8.92 19.22
C HIS A 277 10.01 10.32 19.36
N GLY A 278 8.78 10.43 19.89
CA GLY A 278 8.17 11.71 20.26
C GLY A 278 7.56 12.50 19.09
N TYR A 279 7.27 11.88 17.95
CA TYR A 279 6.65 12.51 16.78
C TYR A 279 5.12 12.64 16.91
N ILE A 280 4.63 13.09 18.07
CA ILE A 280 3.18 13.16 18.39
C ILE A 280 2.40 14.07 17.43
N ASN A 281 3.00 15.20 17.03
CA ASN A 281 2.36 16.12 16.09
C ASN A 281 2.18 15.49 14.70
N LEU A 282 3.17 14.70 14.26
CA LEU A 282 3.11 13.98 12.99
C LEU A 282 2.04 12.89 13.02
N ILE A 283 1.90 12.18 14.15
CA ILE A 283 0.81 11.21 14.34
C ILE A 283 -0.54 11.89 14.22
N ALA A 284 -0.74 13.02 14.91
CA ALA A 284 -2.00 13.77 14.84
C ALA A 284 -2.30 14.29 13.42
N GLU A 285 -1.28 14.73 12.69
CA GLU A 285 -1.42 15.12 11.28
C GLU A 285 -1.80 13.93 10.40
N LEU A 286 -1.11 12.81 10.54
CA LEU A 286 -1.39 11.57 9.81
C LEU A 286 -2.80 11.07 10.11
N GLU A 287 -3.23 11.07 11.37
CA GLU A 287 -4.59 10.73 11.78
C GLU A 287 -5.61 11.66 11.14
N ARG A 288 -5.36 12.98 11.08
CA ARG A 288 -6.25 13.93 10.40
C ARG A 288 -6.32 13.67 8.88
N THR A 289 -5.22 13.26 8.26
CA THR A 289 -5.18 12.96 6.82
C THR A 289 -5.76 11.59 6.47
N GLY A 290 -5.59 10.61 7.36
CA GLY A 290 -5.97 9.22 7.21
C GLY A 290 -7.39 8.91 7.64
N HIS A 291 -7.83 9.50 8.76
CA HIS A 291 -9.23 9.54 9.19
C HIS A 291 -9.96 10.67 8.48
N VAL A 292 -10.10 10.53 7.17
CA VAL A 292 -11.32 11.04 6.58
C VAL A 292 -12.42 10.11 7.05
N HIS A 293 -13.26 10.58 7.97
CA HIS A 293 -14.54 9.92 8.29
C HIS A 293 -15.28 9.76 6.96
N ILE A 294 -15.17 8.58 6.34
CA ILE A 294 -16.16 8.10 5.39
C ILE A 294 -17.37 7.88 6.28
N VAL A 295 -18.23 8.90 6.40
CA VAL A 295 -19.55 8.73 6.97
C VAL A 295 -20.14 7.54 6.22
N ASP A 296 -20.48 6.48 6.95
CA ASP A 296 -20.97 5.23 6.36
C ASP A 296 -22.17 5.57 5.45
N SER A 297 -21.89 5.63 4.16
CA SER A 297 -22.74 6.29 3.17
C SER A 297 -23.95 5.44 2.80
N SER A 298 -23.95 4.18 3.26
CA SER A 298 -25.01 3.21 3.04
C SER A 298 -26.35 3.75 3.54
N ASP A 299 -26.38 4.42 4.68
CA ASP A 299 -27.63 4.87 5.29
C ASP A 299 -28.31 5.99 4.47
N PHE A 300 -27.54 6.93 3.91
CA PHE A 300 -28.13 8.07 3.18
C PHE A 300 -28.87 7.63 1.91
N PHE A 301 -28.19 6.85 1.05
CA PHE A 301 -28.78 6.40 -0.21
C PHE A 301 -29.82 5.28 0.00
N GLN A 302 -29.73 4.51 1.08
CA GLN A 302 -30.81 3.58 1.48
C GLN A 302 -32.06 4.34 1.94
N GLN A 303 -31.92 5.44 2.69
CA GLN A 303 -33.03 6.28 3.11
C GLN A 303 -33.61 7.12 1.96
N LYS A 304 -32.81 7.45 0.95
CA LYS A 304 -33.20 8.27 -0.21
C LYS A 304 -32.85 7.57 -1.53
N PRO A 305 -33.51 6.44 -1.86
CA PRO A 305 -33.19 5.65 -3.05
C PRO A 305 -33.48 6.39 -4.37
N TRP A 306 -34.23 7.50 -4.30
CA TRP A 306 -34.54 8.39 -5.41
C TRP A 306 -33.39 9.37 -5.74
N CYS A 307 -32.34 9.42 -4.93
CA CYS A 307 -31.21 10.33 -5.08
C CYS A 307 -29.95 9.58 -5.51
N HIS A 308 -29.22 10.11 -6.49
CA HIS A 308 -27.97 9.52 -6.99
C HIS A 308 -26.71 10.24 -6.48
N PHE A 309 -26.86 11.48 -6.01
CA PHE A 309 -25.74 12.33 -5.60
C PHE A 309 -26.07 13.11 -4.33
N ARG A 310 -25.11 13.21 -3.43
CA ARG A 310 -25.17 14.03 -2.23
C ARG A 310 -24.17 15.17 -2.35
N TYR A 311 -24.61 16.41 -2.10
CA TYR A 311 -23.69 17.53 -1.91
C TYR A 311 -23.16 17.49 -0.48
N ILE A 312 -21.84 17.49 -0.36
CA ILE A 312 -21.12 17.34 0.91
C ILE A 312 -20.75 18.70 1.48
N GLY A 313 -20.29 19.61 0.61
CA GLY A 313 -19.86 20.94 1.00
C GLY A 313 -18.81 21.49 0.04
N HIS A 314 -18.13 22.54 0.47
CA HIS A 314 -17.08 23.19 -0.30
C HIS A 314 -15.96 23.69 0.61
N CYS A 315 -14.79 23.96 0.01
CA CYS A 315 -13.69 24.67 0.67
C CYS A 315 -12.98 25.56 -0.33
N GLU A 316 -12.45 26.69 0.15
CA GLU A 316 -11.60 27.58 -0.64
C GLU A 316 -10.24 26.94 -0.90
N VAL A 317 -9.76 26.99 -2.15
CA VAL A 317 -8.45 26.45 -2.55
C VAL A 317 -7.42 27.53 -2.86
N GLY A 318 -7.79 28.82 -2.72
CA GLY A 318 -6.92 29.96 -2.97
C GLY A 318 -6.78 30.28 -4.46
N SER A 319 -5.59 30.68 -4.90
CA SER A 319 -5.33 31.17 -6.25
C SER A 319 -4.99 30.10 -7.29
N THR A 320 -4.89 28.83 -6.89
CA THR A 320 -4.53 27.72 -7.77
C THR A 320 -5.66 26.70 -7.86
N GLY A 321 -6.36 26.66 -8.99
CA GLY A 321 -7.46 25.71 -9.26
C GLY A 321 -7.04 24.34 -9.83
N GLY A 322 -5.79 23.93 -9.64
CA GLY A 322 -5.22 22.74 -10.27
C GLY A 322 -5.84 21.41 -9.79
N VAL A 323 -5.78 20.39 -10.65
CA VAL A 323 -6.30 19.02 -10.35
C VAL A 323 -5.64 18.41 -9.11
N ASN A 324 -4.39 18.76 -8.81
CA ASN A 324 -3.66 18.34 -7.61
C ASN A 324 -4.35 18.76 -6.30
N MET A 325 -5.18 19.81 -6.34
CA MET A 325 -5.95 20.28 -5.19
C MET A 325 -7.19 19.43 -4.89
N ILE A 326 -7.69 18.64 -5.84
CA ILE A 326 -8.95 17.89 -5.71
C ILE A 326 -8.91 16.94 -4.51
N ASN A 327 -7.87 16.11 -4.38
CA ASN A 327 -7.81 15.11 -3.31
C ASN A 327 -7.77 15.78 -1.92
N ARG A 328 -6.86 16.75 -1.73
CA ARG A 328 -6.74 17.52 -0.48
C ARG A 328 -8.02 18.26 -0.13
N SER A 329 -8.73 18.80 -1.12
CA SER A 329 -9.98 19.53 -0.91
C SER A 329 -11.11 18.60 -0.47
N ILE A 330 -11.25 17.44 -1.12
CA ILE A 330 -12.20 16.40 -0.70
C ILE A 330 -11.91 15.97 0.73
N VAL A 331 -10.64 15.72 1.08
CA VAL A 331 -10.21 15.43 2.47
C VAL A 331 -10.67 16.53 3.41
N SER A 332 -10.38 17.80 3.07
CA SER A 332 -10.67 18.96 3.92
C SER A 332 -12.17 19.15 4.19
N VAL A 333 -13.01 18.97 3.17
CA VAL A 333 -14.47 19.10 3.33
C VAL A 333 -15.01 17.97 4.19
N LEU A 334 -14.55 16.74 3.96
CA LEU A 334 -14.99 15.58 4.73
C LEU A 334 -14.50 15.60 6.19
N SER A 335 -13.30 16.12 6.46
CA SER A 335 -12.80 16.26 7.83
C SER A 335 -13.58 17.29 8.65
N ASN A 336 -14.20 18.26 7.98
CA ASN A 336 -15.02 19.30 8.60
C ASN A 336 -16.50 18.92 8.70
N LEU A 337 -16.88 17.72 8.26
CA LEU A 337 -18.26 17.25 8.35
C LEU A 337 -18.62 16.94 9.81
N THR A 338 -19.48 17.76 10.41
CA THR A 338 -20.13 17.37 11.67
C THR A 338 -21.29 16.40 11.36
N ASN A 339 -21.52 15.40 12.22
CA ASN A 339 -22.64 14.44 12.09
C ASN A 339 -24.04 15.10 12.00
N SER A 340 -24.15 16.40 12.25
CA SER A 340 -25.38 17.20 12.20
C SER A 340 -25.48 18.15 10.99
N ALA A 341 -24.51 18.16 10.07
CA ALA A 341 -24.59 18.99 8.87
C ALA A 341 -25.68 18.43 7.93
N GLU A 342 -26.65 19.27 7.54
CA GLU A 342 -27.76 18.89 6.65
C GLU A 342 -27.23 18.37 5.31
N GLN A 343 -27.22 17.04 5.18
CA GLN A 343 -26.82 16.33 3.99
C GLN A 343 -27.83 16.58 2.87
N THR A 344 -27.39 17.23 1.79
CA THR A 344 -28.30 17.72 0.75
C THR A 344 -28.33 16.77 -0.45
N PRO A 345 -29.46 16.08 -0.73
CA PRO A 345 -29.62 15.31 -1.96
C PRO A 345 -29.68 16.25 -3.16
N VAL A 346 -28.94 15.93 -4.22
CA VAL A 346 -28.83 16.79 -5.40
C VAL A 346 -28.97 16.03 -6.72
N HIS A 347 -29.37 16.77 -7.76
CA HIS A 347 -29.25 16.36 -9.15
C HIS A 347 -28.20 17.22 -9.83
N ILE A 348 -27.29 16.57 -10.57
CA ILE A 348 -26.23 17.24 -11.32
C ILE A 348 -26.57 17.15 -12.80
N GLU A 349 -26.78 18.31 -13.41
CA GLU A 349 -27.10 18.46 -14.82
C GLU A 349 -25.88 19.02 -15.57
N LEU A 350 -25.35 18.21 -16.49
CA LEU A 350 -24.23 18.58 -17.36
C LEU A 350 -24.81 19.18 -18.65
N GLY A 351 -24.83 20.50 -18.75
CA GLY A 351 -25.27 21.22 -19.93
C GLY A 351 -24.15 21.45 -20.94
N GLU A 352 -24.48 22.13 -22.03
CA GLU A 352 -23.52 22.51 -23.09
C GLU A 352 -22.54 23.58 -22.63
N LEU A 353 -23.00 24.54 -21.82
CA LEU A 353 -22.23 25.71 -21.39
C LEU A 353 -21.66 25.58 -19.96
N GLY A 354 -22.03 24.54 -19.22
CA GLY A 354 -21.58 24.35 -17.85
C GLY A 354 -22.36 23.28 -17.09
N VAL A 355 -22.18 23.29 -15.76
CA VAL A 355 -22.86 22.41 -14.82
C VAL A 355 -23.85 23.19 -13.96
N THR A 356 -25.01 22.58 -13.74
CA THR A 356 -26.03 23.10 -12.81
C THR A 356 -26.36 22.01 -11.79
N ILE A 357 -26.35 22.38 -10.51
CA ILE A 357 -26.65 21.48 -9.40
C ILE A 357 -27.97 21.93 -8.79
N TRP A 358 -28.93 21.02 -8.75
CA TRP A 358 -30.27 21.25 -8.21
C TRP A 358 -30.42 20.52 -6.89
N GLN A 359 -30.88 21.21 -5.86
CA GLN A 359 -31.32 20.54 -4.64
C GLN A 359 -32.59 19.74 -4.94
N LEU A 360 -32.64 18.51 -4.46
CA LEU A 360 -33.80 17.64 -4.58
C LEU A 360 -34.60 17.62 -3.29
N GLN A 361 -35.92 17.60 -3.42
CA GLN A 361 -36.83 17.40 -2.30
C GLN A 361 -37.86 16.33 -2.65
N TRP A 362 -38.29 15.57 -1.64
CA TRP A 362 -39.39 14.64 -1.79
C TRP A 362 -40.68 15.33 -1.32
N LYS A 363 -41.55 15.69 -2.27
CA LYS A 363 -42.82 16.39 -1.99
C LYS A 363 -43.92 15.80 -2.86
N ASP A 364 -45.12 15.64 -2.29
CA ASP A 364 -46.31 15.14 -2.99
C ASP A 364 -46.09 13.81 -3.76
N ASN A 365 -45.35 12.88 -3.14
CA ASN A 365 -44.96 11.57 -3.71
C ASN A 365 -44.18 11.65 -5.03
N LYS A 366 -43.49 12.77 -5.28
CA LYS A 366 -42.59 12.93 -6.42
C LYS A 366 -41.27 13.55 -5.97
N VAL A 367 -40.24 13.32 -6.79
CA VAL A 367 -38.97 14.03 -6.67
C VAL A 367 -39.14 15.39 -7.34
N ASP A 368 -39.01 16.45 -6.56
CA ASP A 368 -39.06 17.82 -7.05
C ASP A 368 -37.68 18.47 -6.98
N ARG A 369 -37.42 19.40 -7.90
CA ARG A 369 -36.21 20.23 -7.89
C ARG A 369 -36.54 21.54 -7.21
N GLY A 370 -35.59 22.12 -6.47
CA GLY A 370 -35.73 23.48 -5.97
C GLY A 370 -36.01 24.48 -7.12
N GLU A 371 -36.73 25.56 -6.82
CA GLU A 371 -37.05 26.61 -7.79
C GLU A 371 -35.78 27.24 -8.38
N ASP A 372 -34.75 27.40 -7.54
CA ASP A 372 -33.43 27.90 -7.93
C ASP A 372 -32.34 26.82 -7.82
N PRO A 373 -31.33 26.83 -8.71
CA PRO A 373 -30.20 25.91 -8.63
C PRO A 373 -29.33 26.22 -7.39
N LEU A 374 -28.88 25.16 -6.72
CA LEU A 374 -27.95 25.25 -5.60
C LEU A 374 -26.60 25.83 -6.03
N LEU A 375 -26.11 25.41 -7.20
CA LEU A 375 -24.87 25.89 -7.79
C LEU A 375 -25.02 25.94 -9.32
N ARG A 376 -24.36 26.91 -9.95
CA ARG A 376 -24.29 27.02 -11.41
C ARG A 376 -22.94 27.58 -11.82
N HIS A 377 -22.17 26.80 -12.57
CA HIS A 377 -20.85 27.19 -13.05
C HIS A 377 -20.71 26.89 -14.53
N SER A 378 -20.19 27.85 -15.29
CA SER A 378 -19.84 27.64 -16.70
C SER A 378 -18.52 26.88 -16.83
N TYR A 379 -18.30 26.15 -17.92
CA TYR A 379 -17.03 25.44 -18.11
C TYR A 379 -15.80 26.35 -18.07
N PRO A 380 -15.82 27.60 -18.60
CA PRO A 380 -14.70 28.53 -18.42
C PRO A 380 -14.40 28.89 -16.97
N GLN A 381 -15.37 28.79 -16.05
CA GLN A 381 -15.14 29.00 -14.61
C GLN A 381 -14.58 27.76 -13.93
N ILE A 382 -14.78 26.57 -14.49
CA ILE A 382 -14.35 25.31 -13.87
C ILE A 382 -12.92 25.02 -14.32
N SER A 383 -11.98 24.99 -13.36
CA SER A 383 -10.54 24.81 -13.61
C SER A 383 -10.11 23.35 -13.61
N SER A 384 -10.78 22.52 -12.81
CA SER A 384 -10.46 21.11 -12.71
C SER A 384 -11.63 20.30 -12.16
N CYS A 385 -11.63 19.00 -12.45
CA CYS A 385 -12.52 18.04 -11.81
C CYS A 385 -11.79 16.72 -11.59
N GLY A 386 -12.19 15.97 -10.56
CA GLY A 386 -11.60 14.67 -10.29
C GLY A 386 -12.28 13.95 -9.13
N ARG A 387 -11.70 12.81 -8.77
CA ARG A 387 -12.14 11.97 -7.65
C ARG A 387 -10.93 11.45 -6.90
N ARG A 388 -11.14 10.93 -5.69
CA ARG A 388 -10.05 10.32 -4.92
C ARG A 388 -9.55 9.03 -5.59
N THR A 389 -8.25 8.77 -5.44
CA THR A 389 -7.54 7.64 -6.05
C THR A 389 -7.69 6.33 -5.27
N ASP A 390 -8.16 6.39 -4.02
CA ASP A 390 -8.55 5.22 -3.21
C ASP A 390 -9.84 4.54 -3.71
N GLY A 391 -10.41 5.04 -4.82
CA GLY A 391 -11.59 4.46 -5.43
C GLY A 391 -12.84 4.66 -4.59
N THR A 392 -12.98 5.80 -3.91
CA THR A 392 -14.22 6.15 -3.19
C THR A 392 -15.29 6.70 -4.14
N ASN A 393 -16.51 6.86 -3.61
CA ASN A 393 -17.65 7.48 -4.28
C ASN A 393 -17.59 9.02 -4.29
N TYR A 394 -16.54 9.61 -3.70
CA TYR A 394 -16.40 11.06 -3.58
C TYR A 394 -15.71 11.66 -4.80
N PHE A 395 -16.29 12.71 -5.33
CA PHE A 395 -15.77 13.46 -6.47
C PHE A 395 -15.98 14.96 -6.25
N ALA A 396 -15.22 15.76 -6.99
CA ALA A 396 -15.28 17.20 -6.86
C ALA A 396 -14.92 17.90 -8.18
N TYR A 397 -15.29 19.16 -8.25
CA TYR A 397 -14.76 20.09 -9.24
C TYR A 397 -14.40 21.41 -8.57
N ILE A 398 -13.46 22.13 -9.17
CA ILE A 398 -13.01 23.44 -8.70
C ILE A 398 -13.50 24.49 -9.68
N ALA A 399 -14.18 25.52 -9.16
CA ALA A 399 -14.62 26.66 -9.95
C ALA A 399 -14.05 27.96 -9.38
N GLY A 400 -13.69 28.87 -10.28
CA GLY A 400 -13.31 30.24 -9.95
C GLY A 400 -14.53 31.10 -9.66
N GLU A 401 -14.32 32.18 -8.90
CA GLU A 401 -15.32 33.25 -8.74
C GLU A 401 -15.76 33.83 -10.10
N GLU A 402 -14.83 33.83 -11.06
CA GLU A 402 -15.02 34.21 -12.47
C GLU A 402 -14.43 33.13 -13.40
N SER A 403 -14.27 33.47 -14.69
CA SER A 403 -13.52 32.64 -15.65
C SER A 403 -12.12 32.34 -15.13
N CYS A 404 -11.60 31.15 -15.39
CA CYS A 404 -10.27 30.71 -14.94
C CYS A 404 -9.13 31.63 -15.41
N THR A 405 -9.35 32.42 -16.46
CA THR A 405 -8.39 33.41 -16.96
C THR A 405 -8.28 34.68 -16.11
N THR A 406 -9.30 35.00 -15.33
CA THR A 406 -9.38 36.22 -14.51
C THR A 406 -9.53 35.95 -13.01
N ALA A 407 -9.99 34.76 -12.65
CA ALA A 407 -10.23 34.38 -11.26
C ALA A 407 -8.93 34.33 -10.44
N ASN A 408 -8.97 34.97 -9.26
CA ASN A 408 -7.88 34.90 -8.28
C ASN A 408 -8.25 34.02 -7.08
N HIS A 409 -9.52 33.64 -6.97
CA HIS A 409 -10.03 32.76 -5.92
C HIS A 409 -10.82 31.60 -6.54
N PHE A 410 -10.48 30.41 -6.09
CA PHE A 410 -11.10 29.16 -6.51
C PHE A 410 -11.71 28.44 -5.31
N THR A 411 -12.83 27.77 -5.55
CA THR A 411 -13.56 26.99 -4.56
C THR A 411 -13.76 25.57 -5.09
N CYS A 412 -13.44 24.59 -4.25
CA CYS A 412 -13.68 23.18 -4.54
C CYS A 412 -15.02 22.74 -3.97
N TYR A 413 -15.90 22.22 -4.83
CA TYR A 413 -17.23 21.70 -4.48
C TYR A 413 -17.21 20.18 -4.48
N VAL A 414 -17.59 19.59 -3.35
CA VAL A 414 -17.43 18.16 -3.08
C VAL A 414 -18.80 17.46 -3.05
N PHE A 415 -18.85 16.33 -3.73
CA PHE A 415 -20.03 15.50 -3.88
C PHE A 415 -19.70 14.05 -3.59
N GLU A 416 -20.74 13.29 -3.31
CA GLU A 416 -20.68 11.84 -3.22
C GLU A 416 -21.72 11.23 -4.15
N SER A 417 -21.36 10.15 -4.84
CA SER A 417 -22.28 9.35 -5.64
C SER A 417 -22.76 8.10 -4.90
N VAL A 418 -23.88 7.55 -5.37
CA VAL A 418 -24.37 6.24 -4.88
C VAL A 418 -23.38 5.09 -5.17
N ASN A 419 -22.58 5.21 -6.23
CA ASN A 419 -21.53 4.24 -6.57
C ASN A 419 -20.42 4.87 -7.42
N LYS A 420 -19.29 4.16 -7.54
CA LYS A 420 -18.09 4.62 -8.24
C LYS A 420 -18.33 4.92 -9.73
N GLU A 421 -19.26 4.21 -10.36
CA GLU A 421 -19.52 4.36 -11.79
C GLU A 421 -20.29 5.63 -12.11
N GLU A 422 -21.23 6.03 -11.25
CA GLU A 422 -21.88 7.34 -11.36
C GLU A 422 -20.90 8.49 -11.12
N ALA A 423 -19.99 8.37 -10.15
CA ALA A 423 -18.93 9.38 -9.97
C ALA A 423 -18.06 9.51 -11.24
N LYS A 424 -17.64 8.36 -11.79
CA LYS A 424 -16.83 8.32 -13.02
C LYS A 424 -17.60 8.93 -14.21
N ARG A 425 -18.90 8.64 -14.36
CA ARG A 425 -19.75 9.21 -15.41
C ARG A 425 -19.80 10.73 -15.34
N ILE A 426 -19.99 11.30 -14.14
CA ILE A 426 -20.03 12.75 -13.95
C ILE A 426 -18.67 13.39 -14.27
N ILE A 427 -17.58 12.83 -13.75
CA ILE A 427 -16.23 13.34 -14.01
C ILE A 427 -15.90 13.30 -15.51
N SER A 428 -16.17 12.19 -16.20
CA SER A 428 -15.97 12.11 -17.65
C SER A 428 -16.82 13.14 -18.41
N GLY A 429 -18.06 13.37 -17.97
CA GLY A 429 -18.93 14.37 -18.60
C GLY A 429 -18.43 15.80 -18.41
N LEU A 430 -17.91 16.15 -17.22
CA LEU A 430 -17.26 17.42 -16.95
C LEU A 430 -16.01 17.61 -17.82
N SER A 431 -15.17 16.57 -17.93
CA SER A 431 -13.99 16.59 -18.81
C SER A 431 -14.35 16.86 -20.26
N LEU A 432 -15.39 16.20 -20.79
CA LEU A 432 -15.87 16.43 -22.16
C LEU A 432 -16.41 17.86 -22.35
N GLY A 433 -16.95 18.47 -21.30
CA GLY A 433 -17.37 19.87 -21.31
C GLY A 433 -16.22 20.85 -21.47
N PHE A 434 -15.07 20.57 -20.84
CA PHE A 434 -13.83 21.34 -21.07
C PHE A 434 -13.41 21.26 -22.52
N ASP A 435 -13.38 20.05 -23.10
CA ASP A 435 -12.95 19.85 -24.47
C ASP A 435 -13.83 20.66 -25.44
N ARG A 436 -15.17 20.64 -25.25
CA ARG A 436 -16.11 21.39 -26.10
C ARG A 436 -15.92 22.90 -26.03
N THR A 437 -15.59 23.44 -24.87
CA THR A 437 -15.47 24.88 -24.63
C THR A 437 -14.09 25.44 -24.97
N HIS A 438 -13.07 24.60 -25.07
CA HIS A 438 -11.74 25.00 -25.57
C HIS A 438 -11.75 25.34 -27.07
N TRP A 439 -12.69 24.79 -27.85
CA TRP A 439 -12.79 25.03 -29.30
C TRP A 439 -13.75 26.16 -29.70
N THR A 440 -14.42 26.80 -28.74
CA THR A 440 -15.46 27.83 -29.00
C THR A 440 -15.07 29.23 -28.51
N LEU A 441 -13.87 29.39 -27.92
CA LEU A 441 -13.30 30.69 -27.51
C LEU A 441 -12.30 31.22 -28.53
#